data_AF-A0A0R2PRS8-F1
#
_entry.id   AF-A0A0R2PRS8-F1
#
_cell.length_a   1.000
_cell.length_b   1.000
_cell.length_c   1.000
_cell.angle_alpha   90.00
_cell.angle_beta   90.00
_cell.angle_gamma   90.00
#
_symmetry.space_group_name_H-M   'P 1'
#
loop_
_entity.id
_entity.type
_entity.pdbx_description
1 polymer ?
#
loop_
_entity_poly.entity_id
_entity_poly.type
_entity_poly.pdbx_seq_one_letter_code
_entity_poly.pdbx_strand_id
1 'polypeptide(L)' 'MSSIEVKSFSSAEDVNNSFDNALVEAVKVGGQRVVRLTLQPGWHWSHNVKPVVGTESCQAGHLGVIISGTVCCKHDDGSE' A
#
# COMPACT_ATOMS: atom_id res chain seq x y z
N MET A 1 3.00 4.43 -30.16
CA MET A 1 2.85 4.22 -28.70
C MET A 1 2.07 5.40 -28.17
N SER A 2 1.00 5.19 -27.41
CA SER A 2 0.31 6.30 -26.77
C SER A 2 1.29 6.99 -25.82
N SER A 3 1.45 8.31 -25.90
CA SER A 3 2.38 9.06 -25.03
C SER A 3 1.91 9.12 -23.57
N ILE A 4 0.67 8.72 -23.31
CA ILE A 4 0.01 8.79 -22.00
C ILE A 4 -0.62 7.43 -21.71
N GLU A 5 -0.27 6.85 -20.57
CA GLU A 5 -0.94 5.69 -20.00
C GLU A 5 -1.95 6.16 -18.95
N VAL A 6 -3.19 5.69 -19.07
CA VAL A 6 -4.26 5.96 -18.10
C VAL A 6 -4.73 4.64 -17.51
N LYS A 7 -4.75 4.55 -16.19
CA LYS A 7 -5.21 3.38 -15.44
C LYS A 7 -6.20 3.83 -14.36
N SER A 8 -7.05 2.90 -13.92
CA SER A 8 -7.98 3.12 -12.83
C SER A 8 -7.86 2.01 -11.79
N PHE A 9 -7.84 2.40 -10.52
CA PHE A 9 -7.92 1.45 -9.41
C PHE A 9 -9.28 0.74 -9.31
N SER A 10 -10.36 1.33 -9.85
CA SER A 10 -11.68 0.66 -9.91
C SER A 10 -11.67 -0.61 -10.75
N SER A 11 -10.67 -0.77 -11.61
CA SER A 11 -10.42 -1.94 -12.44
C SER A 11 -8.97 -2.39 -12.27
N ALA A 12 -8.48 -2.37 -11.01
CA ALA A 12 -7.12 -2.75 -10.68
C ALA A 12 -6.79 -4.17 -11.16
N GLU A 13 -5.56 -4.35 -11.63
CA GLU A 13 -5.06 -5.60 -12.20
C GLU A 13 -4.67 -6.58 -11.08
N ASP A 14 -4.30 -6.05 -9.93
CA ASP A 14 -3.88 -6.78 -8.74
C ASP A 14 -4.64 -6.23 -7.54
N VAL A 15 -5.50 -7.07 -6.95
CA VAL A 15 -6.30 -6.75 -5.77
C VAL A 15 -6.00 -7.78 -4.70
N ASN A 16 -5.51 -7.31 -3.55
CA ASN A 16 -5.19 -8.15 -2.41
C ASN A 16 -5.94 -7.65 -1.16
N ASN A 17 -6.77 -8.53 -0.61
CA ASN A 17 -7.57 -8.35 0.59
C ASN A 17 -7.27 -9.42 1.66
N SER A 18 -6.12 -10.09 1.57
CA SER A 18 -5.72 -11.15 2.50
C SER A 18 -5.20 -10.61 3.84
N PHE A 19 -4.97 -9.30 3.94
CA PHE A 19 -4.54 -8.65 5.17
C PHE A 19 -5.75 -8.09 5.90
N ASP A 20 -5.95 -8.51 7.15
CA ASP A 20 -7.02 -7.97 7.98
C ASP A 20 -6.97 -6.45 8.01
N ASN A 21 -8.13 -5.81 7.84
CA ASN A 21 -8.29 -4.35 7.85
C ASN A 21 -7.49 -3.60 6.76
N ALA A 22 -7.00 -4.29 5.72
CA ALA A 22 -6.33 -3.66 4.59
C ALA A 22 -6.82 -4.19 3.25
N LEU A 23 -7.09 -3.27 2.33
CA LEU A 23 -7.31 -3.54 0.92
C LEU A 23 -6.19 -2.89 0.12
N VAL A 24 -5.54 -3.68 -0.72
CA VAL A 24 -4.47 -3.27 -1.62
C VAL A 24 -4.96 -3.40 -3.05
N GLU A 25 -4.96 -2.30 -3.79
CA GLU A 25 -5.30 -2.28 -5.22
C GLU A 25 -4.11 -1.72 -5.99
N ALA A 26 -3.61 -2.44 -6.98
CA ALA A 26 -2.46 -2.02 -7.75
C ALA A 26 -2.74 -1.99 -9.25
N VAL A 27 -2.13 -1.00 -9.90
CA VAL A 27 -2.10 -0.83 -11.35
C VAL A 27 -0.68 -0.63 -11.82
N LYS A 28 -0.39 -1.00 -13.06
CA LYS A 28 0.90 -0.69 -13.69
C LYS A 28 0.78 0.52 -14.62
N VAL A 29 1.52 1.59 -14.34
CA VAL A 29 1.58 2.82 -15.15
C VAL A 29 3.04 3.13 -15.46
N GLY A 30 3.39 3.31 -16.73
CA GLY A 30 4.76 3.65 -17.16
C GLY A 30 5.79 2.61 -16.72
N GLY A 31 5.40 1.34 -16.67
CA GLY A 31 6.25 0.26 -16.16
C GLY A 31 6.36 0.16 -14.62
N GLN A 32 5.83 1.14 -13.87
CA GLN A 32 5.89 1.18 -12.41
C GLN A 32 4.59 0.65 -11.78
N ARG A 33 4.71 -0.01 -10.63
CA ARG A 33 3.56 -0.48 -9.84
C ARG A 33 3.11 0.63 -8.91
N VAL A 34 1.91 1.15 -9.13
CA VAL A 34 1.27 2.16 -8.29
C VAL A 34 0.18 1.48 -7.46
N VAL A 35 0.16 1.74 -6.16
CA VAL A 35 -0.70 1.04 -5.20
C VAL A 35 -1.60 2.04 -4.49
N ARG A 36 -2.90 1.73 -4.42
CA ARG A 36 -3.85 2.36 -3.51
C ARG A 36 -4.06 1.43 -2.32
N LEU A 37 -3.81 1.97 -1.12
CA LEU A 37 -4.05 1.29 0.15
C LEU A 37 -5.29 1.88 0.80
N THR A 38 -6.24 1.02 1.16
CA THR A 38 -7.37 1.38 2.01
C THR A 38 -7.22 0.64 3.33
N LEU A 39 -7.00 1.40 4.41
CA LEU A 39 -6.74 0.87 5.74
C LEU A 39 -7.92 1.21 6.64
N GLN A 40 -8.48 0.21 7.31
CA GLN A 40 -9.56 0.42 8.29
C GLN A 40 -8.97 0.86 9.64
N PRO A 41 -9.74 1.61 10.46
CA PRO A 41 -9.31 1.96 11.81
C PRO A 41 -8.86 0.74 12.61
N GLY A 42 -7.73 0.87 13.31
CA GLY A 42 -7.10 -0.23 14.05
C GLY A 42 -6.11 -1.07 13.23
N TRP A 43 -5.94 -0.80 11.93
CA TRP A 43 -4.86 -1.40 11.14
C TRP A 43 -3.48 -1.03 11.70
N HIS A 44 -2.59 -2.03 11.77
CA HIS A 44 -1.22 -1.87 12.21
C HIS A 44 -0.31 -2.91 11.56
N TRP A 45 0.84 -2.49 11.00
CA TRP A 45 1.77 -3.37 10.27
C TRP A 45 2.13 -4.65 11.04
N SER A 46 2.52 -4.51 12.32
CA SER A 46 2.99 -5.64 13.14
C SER A 46 1.90 -6.68 13.43
N HIS A 47 0.62 -6.29 13.37
CA HIS A 47 -0.49 -7.19 13.64
C HIS A 47 -1.07 -7.77 12.35
N ASN A 48 -1.20 -6.94 11.31
CA ASN A 48 -1.94 -7.29 10.10
C ASN A 48 -1.06 -7.83 8.97
N VAL A 49 0.22 -7.47 8.91
CA VAL A 49 1.10 -7.81 7.77
C VAL A 49 2.32 -8.63 8.18
N LYS A 50 2.96 -8.29 9.30
CA LYS A 50 4.12 -9.03 9.84
C LYS A 50 3.91 -10.55 9.93
N PRO A 51 2.75 -11.08 10.38
CA PRO A 51 2.55 -12.54 10.44
C PRO A 51 2.63 -13.23 9.07
N VAL A 52 2.37 -12.51 7.98
CA VAL A 52 2.39 -13.03 6.61
C VAL A 52 3.77 -12.85 5.97
N VAL A 53 4.39 -11.68 6.17
CA VAL A 53 5.66 -11.30 5.51
C VAL A 53 6.89 -11.76 6.30
N GLY A 54 6.76 -11.88 7.63
CA GLY A 54 7.83 -12.35 8.52
C GLY A 54 8.90 -11.31 8.85
N THR A 55 8.76 -10.05 8.42
CA THR A 55 9.69 -8.96 8.71
C THR A 55 9.14 -8.00 9.78
N GLU A 56 10.05 -7.37 10.54
CA GLU A 56 9.68 -6.40 11.59
C GLU A 56 9.04 -5.13 11.01
N SER A 57 9.59 -4.64 9.89
CA SER A 57 9.11 -3.48 9.13
C SER A 57 8.94 -3.82 7.65
N CYS A 58 8.23 -2.98 6.90
CA CYS A 58 8.14 -3.16 5.45
C CYS A 58 9.49 -2.80 4.80
N GLN A 59 9.99 -3.70 3.95
CA GLN A 59 11.27 -3.52 3.27
C GLN A 59 11.14 -2.82 1.90
N ALA A 60 9.92 -2.43 1.51
CA ALA A 60 9.68 -1.73 0.26
C ALA A 60 9.98 -0.22 0.42
N GLY A 61 10.58 0.37 -0.62
CA GLY A 61 10.67 1.83 -0.73
C GLY A 61 9.28 2.42 -0.93
N HIS A 62 8.78 3.14 0.08
CA HIS A 62 7.46 3.75 0.04
C HIS A 62 7.55 5.24 -0.28
N LEU A 63 6.85 5.65 -1.33
CA LEU A 63 6.49 7.03 -1.59
C LEU A 63 4.98 7.06 -1.81
N GLY A 64 4.28 7.85 -1.02
CA GLY A 64 2.83 7.91 -1.06
C GLY A 64 2.29 9.22 -0.53
N VAL A 65 1.01 9.45 -0.79
CA VAL A 65 0.25 10.59 -0.28
C VAL A 65 -1.01 10.08 0.38
N ILE A 66 -1.44 10.74 1.45
CA ILE A 66 -2.70 10.43 2.10
C ILE A 66 -3.80 11.16 1.34
N ILE A 67 -4.70 10.41 0.71
CA ILE A 67 -5.85 10.97 -0.03
C ILE A 67 -6.98 11.34 0.94
N SER A 68 -7.16 10.57 2.01
CA SER A 68 -8.17 10.81 3.04
C SER A 68 -7.78 10.10 4.34
N GLY A 69 -8.22 10.64 5.47
CA GLY A 69 -7.96 10.08 6.80
C GLY A 69 -6.56 10.42 7.33
N THR A 70 -6.05 9.55 8.21
CA THR A 70 -4.72 9.67 8.81
C THR A 70 -4.10 8.28 8.99
N VAL A 71 -2.79 8.20 8.88
CA VAL A 71 -2.00 7.00 9.16
C VAL A 71 -0.69 7.46 9.79
N CYS A 72 -0.19 6.73 10.77
CA CYS A 72 1.14 6.94 11.33
C CYS A 72 2.13 6.04 10.58
N CYS A 73 3.26 6.60 10.15
CA CYS A 73 4.41 5.82 9.72
C CYS A 73 5.45 5.91 10.84
N LYS A 74 6.07 4.79 11.18
CA LYS A 74 7.18 4.77 12.13
C LYS A 74 8.33 4.03 11.49
N HIS A 75 9.49 4.69 11.43
CA HIS A 75 10.73 4.13 10.92
C HIS A 75 11.42 3.28 11.99
N ASP A 76 12.33 2.39 11.55
CA ASP A 76 13.09 1.51 12.45
C ASP A 76 14.01 2.31 13.42
N ASP A 77 14.38 3.54 13.06
CA ASP A 77 15.13 4.47 13.92
C ASP A 77 14.25 5.23 14.92
N GLY A 78 12.93 5.03 14.86
CA GLY A 78 11.94 5.64 15.75
C GLY A 78 11.35 6.97 15.28
N SER A 79 11.76 7.50 14.11
CA SER A 79 11.14 8.69 13.52
C SER A 79 9.72 8.42 12.98
N GLU A 80 8.88 9.47 12.94
CA GLU A 80 7.47 9.45 12.51
C GLU A 80 7.11 10.64 11.60
#